data_AF-A0A970UBV7-F1
#
_entry.id   AF-A0A970UBV7-F1
#
_cell.length_a   1.000
_cell.length_b   1.000
_cell.length_c   1.000
_cell.angle_alpha   90.00
_cell.angle_beta   90.00
_cell.angle_gamma   90.00
#
_symmetry.space_group_name_H-M   'P 1'
#
loop_
_entity.id
_entity.type
_entity.pdbx_description
1 polymer ?
#
loop_
_entity_poly.entity_id
_entity_poly.type
_entity_poly.pdbx_seq_one_letter_code
_entity_poly.pdbx_strand_id
1 'polypeptide(L)'
;MKHSFLTFLAAALIGLTTFAASPRPDEGMWLPMFVDRLNWTDIQEMGLQLTAEELYSINNSSLKDAIVGLASGSAPGGYFCTGEMVSDQGLLFTNHHCGYDIIQNHSTIEHDYLTDGFWAMNFSEELSNPNLTASFLVRMEDLNPQILPQLSDTMTGAQRAAKVRELTKDIKDEAAEDGKYDVVVKSFFGGNEYYLFVYETFKDVRLVGAPPSSIGKFGGDTDNWMWPRHTGDFSIFRVYCAPDGSPAEYAEENVPFRPRHHLPVSLKGYKNDDFAMIWGYPGGTDRYLTSYGIDYALEGMNPTIINLFGSSLEVMKSYMDADDAMRIKYASDHAGMANFWKYTIGQSRGLKRLDVKSQKEQIEKDFTNWVNQNPQRKEKYGDVLENIQGGYKQLDGVVSPFYYAAIGSGNVDLLSMAAMAGQLTPMLDDT
;
A
#
# COMPACT_ATOMS: atom_id res chain seq x y z
N MET A 1 -53.19 16.77 43.20
CA MET A 1 -52.28 17.64 42.41
C MET A 1 -50.79 17.47 42.70
N LYS A 2 -50.34 16.80 43.78
CA LYS A 2 -48.90 16.59 44.04
C LYS A 2 -48.32 15.25 43.55
N HIS A 3 -49.14 14.31 43.05
CA HIS A 3 -48.67 13.00 42.56
C HIS A 3 -48.65 12.88 41.03
N SER A 4 -49.29 13.78 40.28
CA SER A 4 -49.23 13.78 38.80
C SER A 4 -48.04 14.59 38.24
N PHE A 5 -47.39 15.42 39.06
CA PHE A 5 -46.26 16.25 38.63
C PHE A 5 -44.92 15.50 38.67
N LEU A 6 -44.75 14.54 39.60
CA LEU A 6 -43.54 13.71 39.67
C LEU A 6 -43.47 12.66 38.56
N THR A 7 -44.61 12.13 38.10
CA THR A 7 -44.66 11.16 37.00
C THR A 7 -44.33 11.80 35.65
N PHE A 8 -44.67 13.08 35.45
CA PHE A 8 -44.28 13.83 34.26
C PHE A 8 -42.80 14.22 34.27
N LEU A 9 -42.19 14.49 35.43
CA LEU A 9 -40.75 14.76 35.53
C LEU A 9 -39.91 13.49 35.30
N ALA A 10 -40.38 12.32 35.76
CA ALA A 10 -39.71 11.04 35.50
C ALA A 10 -39.82 10.60 34.03
N ALA A 11 -40.94 10.90 33.35
CA ALA A 11 -41.10 10.65 31.92
C ALA A 11 -40.31 11.65 31.04
N ALA A 12 -40.10 12.89 31.51
CA ALA A 12 -39.29 13.89 30.81
C ALA A 12 -37.78 13.67 30.96
N LEU A 13 -37.31 13.01 32.04
CA LEU A 13 -35.89 12.65 32.19
C LEU A 13 -35.49 11.38 31.42
N ILE A 14 -36.44 10.56 30.97
CA ILE A 14 -36.16 9.36 30.16
C ILE A 14 -36.15 9.69 28.65
N GLY A 15 -36.65 10.88 28.25
CA GLY A 15 -36.66 11.33 26.85
C GLY A 15 -35.41 12.09 26.37
N LEU A 16 -34.38 12.20 27.20
CA LEU A 16 -33.16 12.97 26.94
C LEU A 16 -31.87 12.16 27.10
N THR A 17 -31.96 10.83 26.96
CA THR A 17 -30.80 10.09 26.44
C THR A 17 -30.73 10.41 24.95
N THR A 18 -30.15 11.58 24.64
CA THR A 18 -29.43 11.73 23.38
C THR A 18 -28.61 10.46 23.25
N PHE A 19 -28.90 9.67 22.21
CA PHE A 19 -27.89 8.76 21.67
C PHE A 19 -26.71 9.67 21.36
N ALA A 20 -25.80 9.85 22.32
CA ALA A 20 -24.44 10.19 22.02
C ALA A 20 -24.05 9.08 21.06
N ALA A 21 -24.10 9.38 19.77
CA ALA A 21 -23.46 8.54 18.80
C ALA A 21 -22.07 8.36 19.38
N SER A 22 -21.74 7.14 19.83
CA SER A 22 -20.36 6.82 20.14
C SER A 22 -19.56 7.39 18.98
N PRO A 23 -18.49 8.17 19.24
CA PRO A 23 -17.66 8.67 18.16
C PRO A 23 -17.41 7.48 17.25
N ARG A 24 -17.82 7.61 15.98
CA ARG A 24 -17.52 6.56 15.01
C ARG A 24 -16.01 6.41 15.10
N PRO A 25 -15.46 5.18 15.26
CA PRO A 25 -14.03 5.03 15.24
C PRO A 25 -13.51 5.74 14.00
N ASP A 26 -12.56 6.65 14.20
CA ASP A 26 -11.95 7.43 13.12
C ASP A 26 -11.11 6.48 12.26
N GLU A 27 -11.78 5.74 11.38
CA GLU A 27 -11.15 4.87 10.41
C GLU A 27 -10.43 5.73 9.38
N GLY A 28 -9.11 5.61 9.25
CA GLY A 28 -8.37 6.40 8.26
C GLY A 28 -6.90 6.02 8.14
N MET A 29 -6.34 6.27 6.96
CA MET A 29 -4.90 6.26 6.71
C MET A 29 -4.46 7.72 6.69
N TRP A 30 -3.78 8.15 7.75
CA TRP A 30 -3.46 9.55 8.00
C TRP A 30 -2.07 9.89 7.46
N LEU A 31 -1.91 11.08 6.87
CA LEU A 31 -0.60 11.55 6.44
C LEU A 31 0.25 11.94 7.65
N PRO A 32 1.52 11.49 7.73
CA PRO A 32 2.41 11.79 8.86
C PRO A 32 2.50 13.28 9.20
N MET A 33 2.55 14.15 8.19
CA MET A 33 2.65 15.60 8.38
C MET A 33 1.40 16.26 9.02
N PHE A 34 0.30 15.52 9.17
CA PHE A 34 -0.95 16.01 9.77
C PHE A 34 -1.31 15.26 11.06
N VAL A 35 -0.40 14.45 11.59
CA VAL A 35 -0.61 13.69 12.82
C VAL A 35 -0.87 14.60 14.02
N ASP A 36 -0.34 15.82 14.02
CA ASP A 36 -0.62 16.87 15.01
C ASP A 36 -2.08 17.38 14.98
N ARG A 37 -2.80 17.21 13.86
CA ARG A 37 -4.21 17.63 13.70
C ARG A 37 -5.21 16.60 14.21
N LEU A 38 -4.76 15.39 14.55
CA LEU A 38 -5.63 14.34 15.07
C LEU A 38 -6.15 14.69 16.47
N ASN A 39 -7.24 14.06 16.90
CA ASN A 39 -7.75 14.25 18.25
C ASN A 39 -6.85 13.55 19.27
N TRP A 40 -5.83 14.27 19.75
CA TRP A 40 -4.85 13.78 20.71
C TRP A 40 -5.43 13.40 22.06
N THR A 41 -6.53 14.04 22.47
CA THR A 41 -7.23 13.66 23.71
C THR A 41 -7.71 12.21 23.61
N ASP A 42 -8.46 11.91 22.54
CA ASP A 42 -9.01 10.57 22.32
C ASP A 42 -7.89 9.54 22.11
N ILE A 43 -6.84 9.87 21.34
CA ILE A 43 -5.72 8.96 21.07
C ILE A 43 -4.93 8.64 22.34
N GLN A 44 -4.73 9.61 23.22
CA GLN A 44 -4.09 9.40 24.53
C GLN A 44 -4.99 8.60 25.48
N GLU A 45 -6.30 8.86 25.49
CA GLU A 45 -7.29 8.07 26.23
C GLU A 45 -7.34 6.61 25.75
N MET A 46 -7.14 6.38 24.44
CA MET A 46 -7.01 5.03 23.87
C MET A 46 -5.70 4.33 24.27
N GLY A 47 -4.70 5.06 24.78
CA GLY A 47 -3.51 4.48 25.42
C GLY A 47 -2.17 4.92 24.82
N LEU A 48 -2.14 5.71 23.75
CA LEU A 48 -0.86 6.20 23.20
C LEU A 48 -0.18 7.17 24.17
N GLN A 49 1.08 6.90 24.49
CA GLN A 49 1.89 7.74 25.40
C GLN A 49 2.91 8.62 24.66
N LEU A 50 3.02 8.48 23.34
CA LEU A 50 3.88 9.32 22.51
C LEU A 50 3.19 10.64 22.17
N THR A 51 4.00 11.66 21.91
CA THR A 51 3.57 12.96 21.38
C THR A 51 3.53 12.95 19.86
N ALA A 52 2.87 13.95 19.27
CA ALA A 52 2.86 14.13 17.81
C ALA A 52 4.26 14.26 17.21
N GLU A 53 5.15 14.97 17.92
CA GLU A 53 6.53 15.19 17.47
C GLU A 53 7.37 13.91 17.52
N GLU A 54 7.14 13.05 18.51
CA GLU A 54 7.77 11.71 18.57
C GLU A 54 7.27 10.77 17.46
N LEU A 55 6.09 11.03 16.89
CA LEU A 55 5.61 10.31 15.71
C LEU A 55 6.23 10.87 14.42
N TYR A 56 6.08 12.18 14.18
CA TYR A 56 6.61 12.86 13.01
C TYR A 56 7.24 14.20 13.38
N SER A 57 8.55 14.32 13.16
CA SER A 57 9.28 15.59 13.24
C SER A 57 10.21 15.75 12.04
N ILE A 58 10.34 16.96 11.52
CA ILE A 58 11.31 17.29 10.46
C ILE A 58 12.67 17.65 11.08
N ASN A 59 12.66 18.25 12.27
CA ASN A 59 13.84 18.82 12.91
C ASN A 59 14.53 17.85 13.89
N ASN A 60 13.75 16.93 14.46
CA ASN A 60 14.23 15.95 15.43
C ASN A 60 14.01 14.54 14.89
N SER A 61 14.70 13.56 15.49
CA SER A 61 14.41 12.17 15.17
C SER A 61 13.05 11.76 15.72
N SER A 62 12.30 10.98 14.96
CA SER A 62 10.96 10.50 15.34
C SER A 62 10.73 9.07 14.83
N LEU A 63 9.57 8.49 15.17
CA LEU A 63 9.18 7.14 14.75
C LEU A 63 9.28 6.95 13.23
N LYS A 64 8.98 7.98 12.43
CA LYS A 64 9.11 7.95 10.96
C LYS A 64 10.48 7.47 10.48
N ASP A 65 11.56 7.78 11.21
CA ASP A 65 12.93 7.46 10.80
C ASP A 65 13.24 5.96 10.92
N ALA A 66 12.38 5.20 11.60
CA ALA A 66 12.47 3.75 11.69
C ALA A 66 11.53 3.03 10.72
N ILE A 67 10.65 3.73 10.00
CA ILE A 67 9.70 3.13 9.06
C ILE A 67 10.27 3.20 7.65
N VAL A 68 10.30 2.07 6.97
CA VAL A 68 11.04 1.88 5.72
C VAL A 68 10.10 1.48 4.60
N GLY A 69 10.18 2.21 3.49
CA GLY A 69 9.52 1.83 2.24
C GLY A 69 10.41 0.89 1.45
N LEU A 70 9.95 -0.34 1.20
CA LEU A 70 10.67 -1.31 0.39
C LEU A 70 10.21 -1.22 -1.07
N ALA A 71 11.17 -1.09 -1.98
CA ALA A 71 10.90 -0.97 -3.40
C ALA A 71 11.85 -1.82 -4.25
N SER A 72 11.41 -2.09 -5.47
CA SER A 72 12.23 -2.68 -6.52
C SER A 72 12.65 -1.58 -7.49
N GLY A 73 13.96 -1.47 -7.75
CA GLY A 73 14.56 -0.45 -8.62
C GLY A 73 15.16 0.73 -7.86
N SER A 74 15.96 1.52 -8.59
CA SER A 74 16.90 2.51 -8.02
C SER A 74 16.29 3.87 -7.66
N ALA A 75 15.04 4.15 -8.04
CA ALA A 75 14.34 5.41 -7.75
C ALA A 75 12.84 5.10 -7.45
N PRO A 76 12.43 5.01 -6.18
CA PRO A 76 11.11 4.51 -5.84
C PRO A 76 10.00 5.51 -6.16
N GLY A 77 9.16 5.15 -7.14
CA GLY A 77 7.87 5.81 -7.39
C GLY A 77 6.73 5.28 -6.52
N GLY A 78 6.98 4.25 -5.72
CA GLY A 78 6.05 3.56 -4.83
C GLY A 78 6.75 2.39 -4.12
N TYR A 79 6.08 1.79 -3.14
CA TYR A 79 6.64 0.75 -2.29
C TYR A 79 5.75 -0.50 -2.35
N PHE A 80 6.37 -1.67 -2.46
CA PHE A 80 5.63 -2.95 -2.47
C PHE A 80 5.33 -3.46 -1.05
N CYS A 81 6.16 -3.08 -0.08
CA CYS A 81 6.00 -3.44 1.33
C CYS A 81 6.52 -2.33 2.26
N THR A 82 6.21 -2.51 3.54
CA THR A 82 6.81 -1.74 4.64
C THR A 82 7.81 -2.65 5.37
N GLY A 83 8.88 -2.05 5.88
CA GLY A 83 9.72 -2.66 6.91
C GLY A 83 9.99 -1.68 8.04
N GLU A 84 10.67 -2.16 9.07
CA GLU A 84 10.99 -1.36 10.25
C GLU A 84 12.41 -1.62 10.77
N MET A 85 13.10 -0.55 11.15
CA MET A 85 14.42 -0.62 11.77
C MET A 85 14.29 -1.08 13.21
N VAL A 86 15.05 -2.10 13.60
CA VAL A 86 14.99 -2.71 14.94
C VAL A 86 16.34 -2.77 15.65
N SER A 87 17.38 -2.17 15.06
CA SER A 87 18.71 -2.05 15.69
C SER A 87 19.44 -0.79 15.23
N ASP A 88 20.52 -0.45 15.94
CA ASP A 88 21.45 0.62 15.57
C ASP A 88 22.47 0.21 14.47
N GLN A 89 22.42 -1.04 14.00
CA GLN A 89 23.27 -1.57 12.93
C GLN A 89 22.46 -2.00 11.70
N GLY A 90 21.40 -1.26 11.37
CA GLY A 90 20.76 -1.40 10.08
C GLY A 90 19.82 -2.60 9.95
N LEU A 91 19.61 -3.39 11.01
CA LEU A 91 18.70 -4.55 10.98
C LEU A 91 17.26 -4.09 10.78
N LEU A 92 16.60 -4.69 9.79
CA LEU A 92 15.26 -4.40 9.32
C LEU A 92 14.39 -5.66 9.40
N PHE A 93 13.19 -5.53 9.95
CA PHE A 93 12.15 -6.57 9.87
C PHE A 93 11.12 -6.20 8.81
N THR A 94 10.61 -7.21 8.11
CA THR A 94 9.47 -7.14 7.21
C THR A 94 8.81 -8.52 7.13
N ASN A 95 7.73 -8.68 6.35
CA ASN A 95 7.09 -9.98 6.21
C ASN A 95 7.92 -10.97 5.38
N HIS A 96 7.72 -12.27 5.60
CA HIS A 96 8.32 -13.32 4.78
C HIS A 96 7.83 -13.20 3.33
N HIS A 97 6.55 -12.89 3.12
CA HIS A 97 6.01 -12.70 1.78
C HIS A 97 6.57 -11.45 1.07
N CYS A 98 7.00 -10.42 1.82
CA CYS A 98 7.67 -9.24 1.27
C CYS A 98 9.09 -9.56 0.79
N GLY A 99 9.82 -10.39 1.54
CA GLY A 99 11.14 -10.90 1.15
C GLY A 99 11.10 -12.10 0.21
N TYR A 100 9.92 -12.59 -0.18
CA TYR A 100 9.77 -13.91 -0.80
C TYR A 100 10.42 -14.03 -2.18
N ASP A 101 10.30 -12.97 -2.98
CA ASP A 101 10.98 -12.87 -4.28
C ASP A 101 12.50 -12.93 -4.11
N ILE A 102 13.01 -12.25 -3.09
CA ILE A 102 14.44 -12.24 -2.77
C ILE A 102 14.91 -13.63 -2.29
N ILE A 103 14.14 -14.27 -1.41
CA ILE A 103 14.44 -15.64 -0.93
C ILE A 103 14.43 -16.62 -2.10
N GLN A 104 13.46 -16.50 -3.02
CA GLN A 104 13.36 -17.30 -4.23
C GLN A 104 14.57 -17.08 -5.15
N ASN A 105 14.97 -15.83 -5.39
CA ASN A 105 16.09 -15.50 -6.29
C ASN A 105 17.43 -16.07 -5.80
N HIS A 106 17.59 -16.27 -4.49
CA HIS A 106 18.76 -16.94 -3.91
C HIS A 106 18.59 -18.46 -3.78
N SER A 107 17.41 -19.01 -4.04
CA SER A 107 17.14 -20.44 -3.88
C SER A 107 17.52 -21.22 -5.14
N THR A 108 18.19 -22.36 -4.94
CA THR A 108 18.45 -23.37 -5.98
C THR A 108 18.00 -24.75 -5.51
N ILE A 109 18.15 -25.77 -6.34
CA ILE A 109 17.87 -27.16 -5.92
C ILE A 109 18.84 -27.58 -4.80
N GLU A 110 20.10 -27.12 -4.87
CA GLU A 110 21.14 -27.41 -3.89
C GLU A 110 21.00 -26.58 -2.60
N HIS A 111 20.49 -25.34 -2.72
CA HIS A 111 20.31 -24.40 -1.62
C HIS A 111 18.89 -23.84 -1.64
N ASP A 112 17.92 -24.63 -1.18
CA ASP A 112 16.51 -24.27 -1.22
C ASP A 112 16.08 -23.48 0.03
N TYR A 113 16.41 -22.18 0.04
CA TYR A 113 16.05 -21.29 1.14
C TYR A 113 14.54 -21.11 1.31
N LEU A 114 13.72 -21.37 0.29
CA LEU A 114 12.26 -21.40 0.44
C LEU A 114 11.82 -22.53 1.36
N THR A 115 12.40 -23.72 1.21
CA THR A 115 12.06 -24.90 2.02
C THR A 115 12.73 -24.88 3.37
N ASP A 116 14.04 -24.58 3.42
CA ASP A 116 14.88 -24.77 4.60
C ASP A 116 15.02 -23.49 5.45
N GLY A 117 14.68 -22.33 4.87
CA GLY A 117 15.00 -21.03 5.44
C GLY A 117 16.47 -20.66 5.22
N PHE A 118 16.84 -19.47 5.68
CA PHE A 118 18.18 -18.91 5.56
C PHE A 118 18.51 -18.12 6.82
N TRP A 119 19.77 -18.19 7.29
CA TRP A 119 20.25 -17.44 8.45
C TRP A 119 21.74 -17.14 8.30
N ALA A 120 22.10 -15.89 8.02
CA ALA A 120 23.47 -15.41 8.03
C ALA A 120 23.98 -15.37 9.48
N MET A 121 25.08 -16.06 9.76
CA MET A 121 25.67 -16.12 11.10
C MET A 121 26.63 -14.95 11.39
N ASN A 122 26.98 -14.19 10.35
CA ASN A 122 27.81 -12.97 10.43
C ASN A 122 27.57 -12.08 9.18
N PHE A 123 28.10 -10.85 9.20
CA PHE A 123 27.89 -9.88 8.12
C PHE A 123 28.37 -10.34 6.74
N SER A 124 29.41 -11.18 6.66
CA SER A 124 29.93 -11.66 5.37
C SER A 124 29.06 -12.75 4.72
N GLU A 125 28.13 -13.33 5.49
CA GLU A 125 27.16 -14.31 4.99
C GLU A 125 25.85 -13.66 4.50
N GLU A 126 25.63 -12.37 4.77
CA GLU A 126 24.42 -11.66 4.36
C GLU A 126 24.37 -11.49 2.83
N LEU A 127 23.26 -11.91 2.20
CA LEU A 127 23.18 -12.01 0.74
C LEU A 127 22.75 -10.67 0.12
N SER A 128 23.57 -10.13 -0.78
CA SER A 128 23.27 -8.90 -1.53
C SER A 128 22.09 -9.08 -2.48
N ASN A 129 21.23 -8.06 -2.58
CA ASN A 129 20.02 -8.11 -3.40
C ASN A 129 19.99 -6.96 -4.41
N PRO A 130 20.44 -7.20 -5.66
CA PRO A 130 20.31 -6.20 -6.70
C PRO A 130 18.86 -5.76 -6.87
N ASN A 131 18.65 -4.46 -7.06
CA ASN A 131 17.35 -3.82 -7.22
C ASN A 131 16.46 -3.76 -5.96
N LEU A 132 16.86 -4.29 -4.80
CA LEU A 132 16.12 -4.04 -3.56
C LEU A 132 16.58 -2.72 -2.94
N THR A 133 15.65 -1.80 -2.68
CA THR A 133 15.93 -0.53 -2.04
C THR A 133 15.12 -0.31 -0.77
N ALA A 134 15.70 0.46 0.16
CA ALA A 134 15.10 0.86 1.43
C ALA A 134 15.05 2.39 1.51
N SER A 135 13.84 2.96 1.45
CA SER A 135 13.62 4.40 1.51
C SER A 135 13.13 4.86 2.87
N PHE A 136 13.74 5.93 3.38
CA PHE A 136 13.39 6.59 4.64
C PHE A 136 12.76 7.94 4.35
N LEU A 137 11.58 8.21 4.91
CA LEU A 137 10.92 9.51 4.74
C LEU A 137 11.70 10.61 5.48
N VAL A 138 12.30 11.53 4.74
CA VAL A 138 13.02 12.69 5.31
C VAL A 138 12.01 13.75 5.75
N ARG A 139 11.13 14.16 4.85
CA ARG A 139 10.10 15.18 5.09
C ARG A 139 8.99 15.15 4.03
N MET A 140 7.89 15.80 4.36
CA MET A 140 6.77 16.07 3.46
C MET A 140 6.49 17.57 3.36
N GLU A 141 5.96 18.02 2.23
CA GLU A 141 5.51 19.40 2.01
C GLU A 141 4.14 19.46 1.33
N ASP A 142 3.35 20.48 1.69
CA ASP A 142 2.10 20.84 1.02
C ASP A 142 2.40 21.72 -0.20
N LEU A 143 2.07 21.22 -1.40
CA LEU A 143 2.25 21.95 -2.66
C LEU A 143 0.95 22.56 -3.19
N ASN A 144 -0.14 22.52 -2.44
CA ASN A 144 -1.43 23.06 -2.84
C ASN A 144 -1.36 24.55 -3.20
N PRO A 145 -0.67 25.43 -2.43
CA PRO A 145 -0.57 26.85 -2.77
C PRO A 145 0.12 27.14 -4.11
N GLN A 146 1.06 26.30 -4.52
CA GLN A 146 1.84 26.45 -5.76
C GLN A 146 1.12 25.85 -6.96
N ILE A 147 0.39 24.75 -6.75
CA ILE A 147 -0.21 23.98 -7.83
C ILE A 147 -1.65 24.40 -8.10
N LEU A 148 -2.53 24.41 -7.09
CA LEU A 148 -3.98 24.54 -7.31
C LEU A 148 -4.39 25.84 -8.04
N PRO A 149 -3.80 27.03 -7.76
CA PRO A 149 -4.15 28.25 -8.48
C PRO A 149 -3.82 28.23 -9.98
N GLN A 150 -2.98 27.29 -10.42
CA GLN A 150 -2.56 27.14 -11.81
C GLN A 150 -3.41 26.13 -12.58
N LEU A 151 -4.36 25.48 -11.91
CA LEU A 151 -5.23 24.47 -12.50
C LEU A 151 -6.65 25.04 -12.67
N SER A 152 -7.34 24.59 -13.71
CA SER A 152 -8.71 24.96 -14.01
C SER A 152 -9.57 23.72 -14.24
N ASP A 153 -10.84 23.80 -13.87
CA ASP A 153 -11.84 22.76 -14.10
C ASP A 153 -12.13 22.56 -15.61
N THR A 154 -11.69 23.48 -16.48
CA THR A 154 -11.79 23.37 -17.94
C THR A 154 -10.65 22.58 -18.58
N MET A 155 -9.61 22.21 -17.81
CA MET A 155 -8.51 21.40 -18.33
C MET A 155 -8.93 19.93 -18.43
N THR A 156 -8.52 19.27 -19.51
CA THR A 156 -8.60 17.81 -19.58
C THR A 156 -7.64 17.18 -18.55
N GLY A 157 -7.88 15.93 -18.17
CA GLY A 157 -7.00 15.20 -17.25
C GLY A 157 -5.54 15.17 -17.73
N ALA A 158 -5.32 15.01 -19.05
CA ALA A 158 -3.99 15.04 -19.65
C ALA A 158 -3.32 16.42 -19.54
N GLN A 159 -4.06 17.50 -19.80
CA GLN A 159 -3.56 18.87 -19.64
C GLN A 159 -3.24 19.17 -18.18
N ARG A 160 -4.11 18.77 -17.24
CA ARG A 160 -3.88 18.95 -15.80
C ARG A 160 -2.62 18.21 -15.36
N ALA A 161 -2.45 16.95 -15.77
CA ALA A 161 -1.26 16.16 -15.47
C ALA A 161 0.01 16.78 -16.07
N ALA A 162 -0.05 17.28 -17.31
CA ALA A 162 1.07 17.99 -17.93
C ALA A 162 1.44 19.27 -17.18
N LYS A 163 0.45 20.06 -16.78
CA LYS A 163 0.68 21.30 -16.02
C LYS A 163 1.28 21.03 -14.64
N VAL A 164 0.80 20.01 -13.94
CA VAL A 164 1.39 19.59 -12.65
C VAL A 164 2.84 19.15 -12.83
N ARG A 165 3.15 18.36 -13.86
CA ARG A 165 4.54 17.96 -14.16
C ARG A 165 5.44 19.15 -14.45
N GLU A 166 4.95 20.14 -15.19
CA GLU A 166 5.67 21.39 -15.46
C GLU A 166 5.97 22.15 -14.17
N LEU A 167 4.96 22.39 -13.33
CA LEU A 167 5.08 23.17 -12.09
C LEU A 167 5.97 22.52 -11.03
N THR A 168 5.98 21.18 -11.01
CA THR A 168 6.71 20.42 -9.99
C THR A 168 8.13 20.08 -10.39
N LYS A 169 8.53 20.34 -11.63
CA LYS A 169 9.89 20.00 -12.11
C LYS A 169 10.96 20.68 -11.27
N ASP A 170 10.97 22.01 -11.24
CA ASP A 170 12.00 22.78 -10.56
C ASP A 170 11.94 22.58 -9.02
N ILE A 171 10.73 22.43 -8.47
CA ILE A 171 10.52 22.13 -7.04
C ILE A 171 11.18 20.80 -6.66
N LYS A 172 11.01 19.78 -7.51
CA LYS A 172 11.63 18.46 -7.30
C LYS A 172 13.15 18.53 -7.43
N ASP A 173 13.65 19.24 -8.44
CA ASP A 173 15.08 19.36 -8.70
C ASP A 173 15.79 20.07 -7.52
N GLU A 174 15.18 21.11 -6.95
CA GLU A 174 15.69 21.79 -5.75
C GLU A 174 15.64 20.86 -4.52
N ALA A 175 14.50 20.19 -4.28
CA ALA A 175 14.33 19.31 -3.13
C ALA A 175 15.21 18.05 -3.18
N ALA A 176 15.73 17.69 -4.35
CA ALA A 176 16.61 16.53 -4.52
C ALA A 176 18.03 16.78 -3.97
N GLU A 177 18.40 18.04 -3.67
CA GLU A 177 19.73 18.41 -3.16
C GLU A 177 20.86 17.77 -3.97
N ASP A 178 20.96 18.11 -5.26
CA ASP A 178 21.98 17.57 -6.19
C ASP A 178 21.96 16.03 -6.31
N GLY A 179 20.78 15.42 -6.14
CA GLY A 179 20.58 13.97 -6.28
C GLY A 179 20.82 13.17 -5.00
N LYS A 180 21.02 13.86 -3.86
CA LYS A 180 21.10 13.24 -2.54
C LYS A 180 19.80 12.58 -2.10
N TYR A 181 18.66 13.14 -2.52
CA TYR A 181 17.33 12.65 -2.16
C TYR A 181 16.49 12.25 -3.36
N ASP A 182 15.67 11.22 -3.17
CA ASP A 182 14.58 10.87 -4.09
C ASP A 182 13.35 11.70 -3.76
N VAL A 183 12.84 12.42 -4.76
CA VAL A 183 11.70 13.32 -4.58
C VAL A 183 10.53 12.88 -5.45
N VAL A 184 9.38 12.69 -4.82
CA VAL A 184 8.12 12.39 -5.52
C VAL A 184 7.05 13.39 -5.15
N VAL A 185 6.27 13.80 -6.15
CA VAL A 185 5.03 14.55 -5.93
C VAL A 185 3.85 13.63 -6.22
N LYS A 186 2.92 13.53 -5.28
CA LYS A 186 1.74 12.68 -5.39
C LYS A 186 0.48 13.51 -5.24
N SER A 187 -0.50 13.19 -6.08
CA SER A 187 -1.86 13.71 -5.94
C SER A 187 -2.64 12.93 -4.90
N PHE A 188 -3.40 13.63 -4.07
CA PHE A 188 -4.33 13.07 -3.09
C PHE A 188 -5.78 13.49 -3.43
N PHE A 189 -6.75 12.77 -2.88
CA PHE A 189 -8.18 13.02 -3.05
C PHE A 189 -8.62 13.21 -4.51
N GLY A 190 -8.17 12.33 -5.41
CA GLY A 190 -8.53 12.41 -6.83
C GLY A 190 -7.90 13.60 -7.57
N GLY A 191 -6.78 14.13 -7.08
CA GLY A 191 -6.11 15.29 -7.67
C GLY A 191 -6.54 16.63 -7.10
N ASN A 192 -7.31 16.64 -6.00
CA ASN A 192 -7.68 17.87 -5.31
C ASN A 192 -6.58 18.41 -4.41
N GLU A 193 -5.60 17.58 -4.05
CA GLU A 193 -4.44 17.99 -3.27
C GLU A 193 -3.14 17.40 -3.84
N TYR A 194 -2.01 18.04 -3.54
CA TYR A 194 -0.69 17.63 -4.00
C TYR A 194 0.33 17.78 -2.88
N TYR A 195 1.07 16.71 -2.62
CA TYR A 195 2.11 16.67 -1.60
C TYR A 195 3.43 16.21 -2.19
N LEU A 196 4.51 16.82 -1.70
CA LEU A 196 5.87 16.42 -2.00
C LEU A 196 6.41 15.55 -0.87
N PHE A 197 7.13 14.50 -1.24
CA PHE A 197 7.77 13.56 -0.33
C PHE A 197 9.24 13.50 -0.72
N VAL A 198 10.11 13.67 0.28
CA VAL A 198 11.57 13.56 0.13
C VAL A 198 12.02 12.32 0.89
N TYR A 199 12.74 11.45 0.18
CA TYR A 199 13.24 10.19 0.70
C TYR A 199 14.76 10.12 0.59
N GLU A 200 15.37 9.47 1.57
CA GLU A 200 16.75 9.00 1.51
C GLU A 200 16.70 7.50 1.23
N THR A 201 17.19 7.07 0.06
CA THR A 201 17.03 5.68 -0.42
C THR A 201 18.35 4.95 -0.46
N PHE A 202 18.45 3.89 0.33
CA PHE A 202 19.60 2.99 0.37
C PHE A 202 19.42 1.85 -0.63
N LYS A 203 20.50 1.50 -1.32
CA LYS A 203 20.47 0.56 -2.46
C LYS A 203 21.24 -0.74 -2.20
N ASP A 204 21.91 -0.84 -1.07
CA ASP A 204 22.51 -2.07 -0.59
C ASP A 204 21.69 -2.59 0.60
N VAL A 205 20.73 -3.47 0.31
CA VAL A 205 19.87 -4.12 1.30
C VAL A 205 20.09 -5.62 1.21
N ARG A 206 20.62 -6.23 2.27
CA ARG A 206 21.07 -7.63 2.26
C ARG A 206 20.12 -8.53 3.05
N LEU A 207 19.89 -9.75 2.57
CA LEU A 207 19.08 -10.75 3.27
C LEU A 207 19.91 -11.30 4.43
N VAL A 208 19.33 -11.24 5.64
CA VAL A 208 19.97 -11.71 6.88
C VAL A 208 19.35 -13.02 7.34
N GLY A 209 18.02 -13.13 7.26
CA GLY A 209 17.35 -14.34 7.70
C GLY A 209 15.92 -14.47 7.23
N ALA A 210 15.50 -15.71 7.00
CA ALA A 210 14.13 -16.06 6.69
C ALA A 210 13.82 -17.43 7.32
N PRO A 211 12.68 -17.59 8.01
CA PRO A 211 12.20 -18.91 8.41
C PRO A 211 11.88 -19.75 7.17
N PRO A 212 11.83 -21.09 7.30
CA PRO A 212 11.32 -21.95 6.23
C PRO A 212 9.88 -21.58 5.88
N SER A 213 9.47 -21.77 4.62
CA SER A 213 8.10 -21.44 4.15
C SER A 213 7.01 -22.18 4.92
N SER A 214 7.33 -23.33 5.51
CA SER A 214 6.43 -24.05 6.42
C SER A 214 6.04 -23.24 7.66
N ILE A 215 6.86 -22.25 8.06
CA ILE A 215 6.57 -21.29 9.13
C ILE A 215 6.15 -19.95 8.53
N GLY A 216 6.97 -19.41 7.62
CA GLY A 216 6.80 -18.08 7.01
C GLY A 216 5.48 -17.92 6.26
N LYS A 217 4.91 -19.03 5.78
CA LYS A 217 3.67 -19.08 5.01
C LYS A 217 2.80 -20.26 5.44
N PHE A 218 2.87 -20.65 6.72
CA PHE A 218 2.05 -21.73 7.28
C PHE A 218 0.55 -21.56 6.89
N GLY A 219 -0.06 -22.66 6.44
CA GLY A 219 -1.44 -22.69 5.93
C GLY A 219 -1.59 -22.24 4.47
N GLY A 220 -0.54 -21.66 3.87
CA GLY A 220 -0.48 -21.27 2.45
C GLY A 220 -1.71 -20.49 1.99
N ASP A 221 -2.18 -20.82 0.79
CA ASP A 221 -3.35 -20.18 0.19
C ASP A 221 -4.65 -20.47 0.96
N THR A 222 -4.73 -21.56 1.75
CA THR A 222 -5.94 -21.91 2.52
C THR A 222 -6.16 -20.94 3.68
N ASP A 223 -5.08 -20.54 4.35
CA ASP A 223 -5.15 -19.62 5.49
C ASP A 223 -5.01 -18.15 5.08
N ASN A 224 -4.54 -17.85 3.85
CA ASN A 224 -4.39 -16.47 3.39
C ASN A 224 -5.71 -15.66 3.53
N TRP A 225 -5.69 -14.41 3.97
CA TRP A 225 -6.89 -13.61 4.31
C TRP A 225 -7.83 -14.18 5.40
N MET A 226 -7.40 -15.18 6.18
CA MET A 226 -8.21 -15.77 7.25
C MET A 226 -7.70 -15.39 8.65
N TRP A 227 -8.65 -15.32 9.60
CA TRP A 227 -8.45 -15.33 11.04
C TRP A 227 -9.35 -16.43 11.65
N PRO A 228 -8.91 -17.25 12.63
CA PRO A 228 -7.60 -17.27 13.30
C PRO A 228 -6.41 -17.54 12.37
N ARG A 229 -5.20 -17.12 12.77
CA ARG A 229 -3.98 -17.27 11.98
C ARG A 229 -2.80 -17.73 12.84
N HIS A 230 -1.94 -18.59 12.28
CA HIS A 230 -0.79 -19.17 12.96
C HIS A 230 0.52 -19.09 12.13
N THR A 231 0.62 -18.10 11.25
CA THR A 231 1.76 -17.93 10.33
C THR A 231 2.84 -17.06 10.98
N GLY A 232 4.09 -17.52 10.97
CA GLY A 232 5.26 -16.74 11.38
C GLY A 232 5.81 -15.90 10.23
N ASP A 233 5.00 -14.98 9.70
CA ASP A 233 5.28 -14.23 8.46
C ASP A 233 6.29 -13.10 8.67
N PHE A 234 7.57 -13.44 8.76
CA PHE A 234 8.66 -12.46 8.87
C PHE A 234 9.89 -12.87 8.03
N SER A 235 10.65 -11.87 7.60
CA SER A 235 12.01 -12.00 7.09
C SER A 235 12.85 -10.82 7.60
N ILE A 236 14.16 -10.98 7.57
CA ILE A 236 15.12 -10.06 8.17
C ILE A 236 16.11 -9.64 7.09
N PHE A 237 16.29 -8.33 6.98
CA PHE A 237 17.27 -7.71 6.11
C PHE A 237 18.19 -6.80 6.90
N ARG A 238 19.26 -6.34 6.27
CA ARG A 238 20.10 -5.27 6.79
C ARG A 238 20.38 -4.24 5.71
N VAL A 239 20.21 -2.98 6.07
CA VAL A 239 20.58 -1.83 5.23
C VAL A 239 22.07 -1.54 5.40
N TYR A 240 22.77 -1.36 4.29
CA TYR A 240 24.17 -0.97 4.22
C TYR A 240 24.32 0.39 3.53
N CYS A 241 25.42 1.06 3.82
CA CYS A 241 25.77 2.36 3.27
C CYS A 241 27.28 2.48 3.02
N ALA A 242 27.69 3.53 2.32
CA ALA A 242 29.11 3.87 2.22
C ALA A 242 29.69 4.16 3.62
N PRO A 243 31.02 4.08 3.80
CA PRO A 243 31.67 4.35 5.10
C PRO A 243 31.40 5.75 5.69
N ASP A 244 31.02 6.72 4.85
CA ASP A 244 30.63 8.07 5.29
C ASP A 244 29.16 8.17 5.76
N GLY A 245 28.40 7.08 5.66
CA GLY A 245 26.99 7.00 6.02
C GLY A 245 26.02 7.27 4.87
N SER A 246 26.51 7.65 3.68
CA SER A 246 25.65 7.98 2.54
C SER A 246 25.10 6.74 1.83
N PRO A 247 23.91 6.81 1.20
CA PRO A 247 23.41 5.75 0.36
C PRO A 247 24.39 5.39 -0.76
N ALA A 248 24.63 4.09 -0.95
CA ALA A 248 25.52 3.57 -1.97
C ALA A 248 24.93 2.33 -2.64
N GLU A 249 25.38 2.06 -3.86
CA GLU A 249 25.24 0.74 -4.47
C GLU A 249 26.04 -0.29 -3.67
N TYR A 250 25.81 -1.59 -3.92
CA TYR A 250 26.58 -2.65 -3.29
C TYR A 250 28.09 -2.46 -3.50
N ALA A 251 28.84 -2.53 -2.39
CA ALA A 251 30.28 -2.61 -2.35
C ALA A 251 30.72 -3.48 -1.16
N GLU A 252 31.87 -4.14 -1.25
CA GLU A 252 32.38 -5.00 -0.16
C GLU A 252 32.76 -4.17 1.07
N GLU A 253 33.20 -2.93 0.85
CA GLU A 253 33.57 -1.95 1.88
C GLU A 253 32.38 -1.26 2.55
N ASN A 254 31.15 -1.45 2.05
CA ASN A 254 29.96 -0.88 2.67
C ASN A 254 29.81 -1.40 4.10
N VAL A 255 29.30 -0.53 4.97
CA VAL A 255 29.13 -0.81 6.40
C VAL A 255 27.65 -0.84 6.77
N PRO A 256 27.26 -1.56 7.84
CA PRO A 256 25.90 -1.50 8.35
C PRO A 256 25.43 -0.07 8.60
N PHE A 257 24.28 0.29 8.02
CA PHE A 257 23.68 1.61 8.18
C PHE A 257 23.29 1.86 9.63
N ARG A 258 23.61 3.04 10.16
CA ARG A 258 23.17 3.47 11.49
C ARG A 258 21.95 4.38 11.35
N PRO A 259 20.72 3.88 11.61
CA PRO A 259 19.52 4.68 11.43
C PRO A 259 19.43 5.80 12.49
N ARG A 260 18.70 6.86 12.17
CA ARG A 260 18.44 7.97 13.11
C ARG A 260 17.57 7.51 14.29
N HIS A 261 16.67 6.56 14.04
CA HIS A 261 15.83 5.90 15.03
C HIS A 261 15.71 4.39 14.75
N HIS A 262 15.47 3.58 15.78
CA HIS A 262 15.05 2.18 15.62
C HIS A 262 14.05 1.83 16.72
N LEU A 263 13.14 0.90 16.41
CA LEU A 263 12.07 0.50 17.30
C LEU A 263 12.58 -0.52 18.34
N PRO A 264 12.42 -0.26 19.65
CA PRO A 264 12.69 -1.26 20.67
C PRO A 264 11.65 -2.38 20.60
N VAL A 265 12.09 -3.64 20.64
CA VAL A 265 11.21 -4.81 20.62
C VAL A 265 10.77 -5.16 22.06
N SER A 266 9.47 -5.09 22.33
CA SER A 266 8.90 -5.45 23.63
C SER A 266 8.78 -6.96 23.79
N LEU A 267 9.25 -7.49 24.93
CA LEU A 267 9.06 -8.89 25.34
C LEU A 267 7.91 -9.10 26.33
N LYS A 268 7.13 -8.04 26.61
CA LYS A 268 6.07 -8.07 27.64
C LYS A 268 4.77 -8.76 27.17
N GLY A 269 4.67 -9.08 25.88
CA GLY A 269 3.44 -9.57 25.26
C GLY A 269 2.41 -8.47 25.03
N TYR A 270 1.19 -8.87 24.69
CA TYR A 270 0.03 -8.02 24.43
C TYR A 270 -1.22 -8.64 25.08
N LYS A 271 -2.22 -7.81 25.33
CA LYS A 271 -3.55 -8.22 25.82
C LYS A 271 -4.64 -7.56 24.99
N ASN A 272 -5.87 -8.05 25.14
CA ASN A 272 -7.03 -7.37 24.56
C ASN A 272 -7.09 -5.92 25.04
N ASP A 273 -7.51 -5.04 24.14
CA ASP A 273 -7.68 -3.60 24.34
C ASP A 273 -6.38 -2.82 24.56
N ASP A 274 -5.21 -3.42 24.33
CA ASP A 274 -3.97 -2.65 24.20
C ASP A 274 -4.03 -1.73 22.97
N PHE A 275 -3.54 -0.51 23.12
CA PHE A 275 -3.39 0.43 22.02
C PHE A 275 -2.47 -0.14 20.93
N ALA A 276 -2.91 -0.09 19.69
CA ALA A 276 -2.11 -0.47 18.53
C ALA A 276 -2.07 0.67 17.51
N MET A 277 -0.87 0.98 17.02
CA MET A 277 -0.64 1.95 15.94
C MET A 277 0.25 1.30 14.89
N ILE A 278 -0.18 1.41 13.63
CA ILE A 278 0.51 0.83 12.49
C ILE A 278 0.96 1.96 11.59
N TRP A 279 2.23 1.92 11.20
CA TRP A 279 2.83 2.82 10.22
C TRP A 279 3.23 2.01 8.99
N GLY A 280 3.11 2.61 7.82
CA GLY A 280 3.55 1.98 6.58
C GLY A 280 3.08 2.71 5.34
N TYR A 281 3.25 2.03 4.21
CA TYR A 281 3.02 2.57 2.88
C TYR A 281 1.84 1.84 2.21
N PRO A 282 0.59 2.16 2.56
CA PRO A 282 -0.56 1.54 1.91
C PRO A 282 -0.58 1.90 0.42
N GLY A 283 -0.72 0.89 -0.44
CA GLY A 283 -0.63 1.08 -1.90
C GLY A 283 -1.75 1.92 -2.50
N GLY A 284 -3.01 1.61 -2.17
CA GLY A 284 -4.17 2.35 -2.70
C GLY A 284 -5.48 1.93 -2.03
N THR A 285 -6.47 2.82 -2.07
CA THR A 285 -7.82 2.54 -1.60
C THR A 285 -8.86 3.21 -2.50
N ASP A 286 -10.03 2.60 -2.62
CA ASP A 286 -11.16 3.14 -3.38
C ASP A 286 -12.29 3.58 -2.43
N ARG A 287 -11.94 4.24 -1.32
CA ARG A 287 -12.91 4.61 -0.28
C ARG A 287 -14.07 5.46 -0.82
N TYR A 288 -13.85 6.26 -1.85
CA TYR A 288 -14.85 7.15 -2.46
C TYR A 288 -15.54 6.56 -3.70
N LEU A 289 -15.40 5.26 -3.95
CA LEU A 289 -16.10 4.58 -5.03
C LEU A 289 -17.63 4.73 -4.89
N THR A 290 -18.32 4.92 -6.02
CA THR A 290 -19.78 4.97 -6.11
C THR A 290 -20.40 3.57 -6.13
N SER A 291 -21.71 3.48 -5.92
CA SER A 291 -22.53 2.28 -6.10
C SER A 291 -22.32 1.66 -7.49
N TYR A 292 -22.16 2.49 -8.52
CA TYR A 292 -21.83 2.05 -9.88
C TYR A 292 -20.47 1.37 -9.97
N GLY A 293 -19.46 1.86 -9.24
CA GLY A 293 -18.16 1.21 -9.16
C GLY A 293 -18.20 -0.09 -8.36
N ILE A 294 -19.08 -0.18 -7.36
CA ILE A 294 -19.34 -1.45 -6.65
C ILE A 294 -19.97 -2.48 -7.58
N ASP A 295 -20.95 -2.07 -8.40
CA ASP A 295 -21.56 -2.95 -9.42
C ASP A 295 -20.52 -3.42 -10.42
N TYR A 296 -19.73 -2.49 -10.97
CA TYR A 296 -18.64 -2.82 -11.89
C TYR A 296 -17.65 -3.82 -11.29
N ALA A 297 -17.26 -3.64 -10.02
CA ALA A 297 -16.37 -4.57 -9.34
C ALA A 297 -17.01 -5.96 -9.19
N LEU A 298 -18.28 -6.03 -8.76
CA LEU A 298 -18.98 -7.29 -8.45
C LEU A 298 -19.45 -8.07 -9.68
N GLU A 299 -19.78 -7.38 -10.76
CA GLU A 299 -20.41 -7.95 -11.95
C GLU A 299 -19.46 -8.05 -13.14
N GLY A 300 -18.48 -7.15 -13.23
CA GLY A 300 -17.49 -7.11 -14.31
C GLY A 300 -16.11 -7.62 -13.87
N MET A 301 -15.36 -6.79 -13.16
CA MET A 301 -13.93 -6.99 -12.91
C MET A 301 -13.62 -8.24 -12.09
N ASN A 302 -14.23 -8.39 -10.91
CA ASN A 302 -13.87 -9.45 -9.97
C ASN A 302 -14.16 -10.86 -10.52
N PRO A 303 -15.33 -11.15 -11.12
CA PRO A 303 -15.60 -12.45 -11.71
C PRO A 303 -14.58 -12.82 -12.81
N THR A 304 -14.16 -11.86 -13.64
CA THR A 304 -13.16 -12.10 -14.69
C THR A 304 -11.80 -12.48 -14.08
N ILE A 305 -11.33 -11.74 -13.08
CA ILE A 305 -10.07 -12.03 -12.38
C ILE A 305 -10.12 -13.40 -11.70
N ILE A 306 -11.21 -13.69 -10.98
CA ILE A 306 -11.39 -14.96 -10.24
C ILE A 306 -11.29 -16.16 -11.19
N ASN A 307 -11.95 -16.09 -12.35
CA ASN A 307 -11.93 -17.17 -13.32
C ASN A 307 -10.54 -17.33 -13.96
N LEU A 308 -9.95 -16.23 -14.43
CA LEU A 308 -8.69 -16.28 -15.15
C LEU A 308 -7.53 -16.74 -14.26
N PHE A 309 -7.38 -16.13 -13.09
CA PHE A 309 -6.34 -16.52 -12.14
C PHE A 309 -6.59 -17.91 -11.55
N GLY A 310 -7.85 -18.28 -11.30
CA GLY A 310 -8.18 -19.62 -10.83
C GLY A 310 -7.66 -20.70 -11.77
N SER A 311 -7.89 -20.56 -13.08
CA SER A 311 -7.40 -21.51 -14.09
C SER A 311 -5.87 -21.49 -14.22
N SER A 312 -5.24 -20.31 -14.21
CA SER A 312 -3.77 -20.20 -14.27
C SER A 312 -3.10 -20.87 -13.06
N LEU A 313 -3.61 -20.62 -11.85
CA LEU A 313 -3.08 -21.19 -10.61
C LEU A 313 -3.17 -22.72 -10.60
N GLU A 314 -4.29 -23.29 -11.06
CA GLU A 314 -4.44 -24.75 -11.14
C GLU A 314 -3.37 -25.39 -12.03
N VAL A 315 -3.12 -24.80 -13.20
CA VAL A 315 -2.08 -25.28 -14.13
C VAL A 315 -0.69 -25.12 -13.51
N MET A 316 -0.35 -23.92 -13.02
CA MET A 316 0.95 -23.65 -12.40
C MET A 316 1.22 -24.63 -11.26
N LYS A 317 0.24 -24.84 -10.38
CA LYS A 317 0.36 -25.73 -9.23
C LYS A 317 0.66 -27.17 -9.64
N SER A 318 0.04 -27.67 -10.72
CA SER A 318 0.28 -29.04 -11.20
C SER A 318 1.73 -29.29 -11.62
N TYR A 319 2.39 -28.29 -12.22
CA TYR A 319 3.81 -28.38 -12.60
C TYR A 319 4.73 -28.17 -11.40
N MET A 320 4.40 -27.22 -10.52
CA MET A 320 5.16 -26.98 -9.29
C MET A 320 5.14 -28.20 -8.36
N ASP A 321 4.05 -28.97 -8.31
CA ASP A 321 3.95 -30.18 -7.49
C ASP A 321 4.72 -31.37 -8.07
N ALA A 322 5.02 -31.33 -9.38
CA ALA A 322 5.70 -32.42 -10.08
C ALA A 322 7.22 -32.25 -10.13
N ASP A 323 7.74 -31.03 -9.97
CA ASP A 323 9.15 -30.69 -10.16
C ASP A 323 9.60 -29.56 -9.23
N ASP A 324 10.60 -29.82 -8.38
CA ASP A 324 11.19 -28.84 -7.46
C ASP A 324 11.82 -27.65 -8.18
N ALA A 325 12.41 -27.84 -9.36
CA ALA A 325 12.94 -26.74 -10.15
C ALA A 325 11.81 -25.79 -10.57
N MET A 326 10.65 -26.33 -10.94
CA MET A 326 9.46 -25.54 -11.28
C MET A 326 8.83 -24.91 -10.04
N ARG A 327 8.77 -25.62 -8.92
CA ARG A 327 8.32 -25.07 -7.63
C ARG A 327 9.13 -23.84 -7.25
N ILE A 328 10.46 -23.93 -7.27
CA ILE A 328 11.35 -22.81 -6.95
C ILE A 328 11.14 -21.70 -7.97
N LYS A 329 11.18 -22.01 -9.27
CA LYS A 329 11.07 -21.00 -10.34
C LYS A 329 9.77 -20.20 -10.31
N TYR A 330 8.63 -20.83 -10.03
CA TYR A 330 7.32 -20.17 -10.05
C TYR A 330 6.77 -19.81 -8.66
N ALA A 331 7.56 -19.98 -7.59
CA ALA A 331 7.12 -19.74 -6.22
C ALA A 331 6.56 -18.32 -6.02
N SER A 332 7.32 -17.29 -6.41
CA SER A 332 6.94 -15.88 -6.20
C SER A 332 5.72 -15.50 -7.04
N ASP A 333 5.74 -15.81 -8.34
CA ASP A 333 4.63 -15.54 -9.27
C ASP A 333 3.33 -16.20 -8.83
N HIS A 334 3.37 -17.50 -8.50
CA HIS A 334 2.20 -18.22 -8.02
C HIS A 334 1.66 -17.58 -6.73
N ALA A 335 2.53 -17.24 -5.77
CA ALA A 335 2.10 -16.64 -4.51
C ALA A 335 1.45 -15.26 -4.70
N GLY A 336 2.03 -14.41 -5.56
CA GLY A 336 1.45 -13.09 -5.90
C GLY A 336 0.07 -13.22 -6.55
N MET A 337 -0.05 -14.12 -7.53
CA MET A 337 -1.31 -14.38 -8.23
C MET A 337 -2.37 -14.98 -7.29
N ALA A 338 -2.01 -15.97 -6.47
CA ALA A 338 -2.90 -16.60 -5.51
C ALA A 338 -3.39 -15.62 -4.44
N ASN A 339 -2.51 -14.72 -3.98
CA ASN A 339 -2.86 -13.67 -3.04
C ASN A 339 -3.95 -12.74 -3.58
N PHE A 340 -3.76 -12.22 -4.80
CA PHE A 340 -4.74 -11.32 -5.41
C PHE A 340 -6.03 -12.03 -5.81
N TRP A 341 -5.93 -13.28 -6.29
CA TRP A 341 -7.10 -14.13 -6.57
C TRP A 341 -7.97 -14.30 -5.33
N LYS A 342 -7.38 -14.70 -4.20
CA LYS A 342 -8.12 -14.90 -2.95
C LYS A 342 -8.64 -13.59 -2.36
N TYR A 343 -7.86 -12.51 -2.43
CA TYR A 343 -8.30 -11.16 -2.08
C TYR A 343 -9.59 -10.79 -2.85
N THR A 344 -9.60 -11.02 -4.16
CA THR A 344 -10.74 -10.67 -5.03
C THR A 344 -12.01 -11.46 -4.67
N ILE A 345 -11.86 -12.74 -4.33
CA ILE A 345 -12.96 -13.56 -3.78
C ILE A 345 -13.48 -12.98 -2.46
N GLY A 346 -12.56 -12.67 -1.53
CA GLY A 346 -12.87 -12.12 -0.23
C GLY A 346 -13.57 -10.76 -0.32
N GLN A 347 -13.05 -9.86 -1.15
CA GLN A 347 -13.62 -8.54 -1.43
C GLN A 347 -15.04 -8.68 -1.95
N SER A 348 -15.27 -9.54 -2.96
CA SER A 348 -16.60 -9.75 -3.54
C SER A 348 -17.62 -10.24 -2.50
N ARG A 349 -17.20 -11.17 -1.63
CA ARG A 349 -18.04 -11.65 -0.51
C ARG A 349 -18.30 -10.55 0.51
N GLY A 350 -17.28 -9.77 0.86
CA GLY A 350 -17.36 -8.68 1.83
C GLY A 350 -18.31 -7.57 1.38
N LEU A 351 -18.14 -7.09 0.13
CA LEU A 351 -19.00 -6.07 -0.48
C LEU A 351 -20.48 -6.48 -0.47
N LYS A 352 -20.78 -7.74 -0.81
CA LYS A 352 -22.15 -8.28 -0.79
C LYS A 352 -22.69 -8.45 0.63
N ARG A 353 -21.91 -9.08 1.52
CA ARG A 353 -22.35 -9.39 2.89
C ARG A 353 -22.60 -8.13 3.73
N LEU A 354 -21.79 -7.09 3.54
CA LEU A 354 -21.90 -5.83 4.27
C LEU A 354 -22.85 -4.83 3.57
N ASP A 355 -23.47 -5.22 2.45
CA ASP A 355 -24.36 -4.37 1.66
C ASP A 355 -23.75 -2.99 1.35
N VAL A 356 -22.49 -2.99 0.93
CA VAL A 356 -21.71 -1.75 0.71
C VAL A 356 -22.33 -0.90 -0.40
N LYS A 357 -22.94 -1.54 -1.40
CA LYS A 357 -23.66 -0.84 -2.48
C LYS A 357 -24.75 0.08 -1.92
N SER A 358 -25.64 -0.45 -1.08
CA SER A 358 -26.73 0.35 -0.51
C SER A 358 -26.22 1.49 0.36
N GLN A 359 -25.10 1.29 1.07
CA GLN A 359 -24.44 2.36 1.81
C GLN A 359 -23.92 3.47 0.87
N LYS A 360 -23.35 3.11 -0.29
CA LYS A 360 -22.92 4.09 -1.31
C LYS A 360 -24.10 4.81 -1.94
N GLU A 361 -25.18 4.11 -2.27
CA GLU A 361 -26.40 4.73 -2.78
C GLU A 361 -27.00 5.74 -1.79
N GLN A 362 -26.90 5.47 -0.49
CA GLN A 362 -27.33 6.44 0.52
C GLN A 362 -26.43 7.69 0.52
N ILE A 363 -25.11 7.53 0.46
CA ILE A 363 -24.16 8.65 0.33
C ILE A 363 -24.44 9.46 -0.94
N GLU A 364 -24.76 8.81 -2.05
CA GLU A 364 -25.09 9.46 -3.33
C GLU A 364 -26.41 10.23 -3.27
N LYS A 365 -27.41 9.72 -2.57
CA LYS A 365 -28.66 10.46 -2.29
C LYS A 365 -28.38 11.69 -1.44
N ASP A 366 -27.58 11.56 -0.38
CA ASP A 366 -27.20 12.66 0.49
C ASP A 366 -26.40 13.72 -0.27
N PHE A 367 -25.47 13.31 -1.12
CA PHE A 367 -24.73 14.17 -2.05
C PHE A 367 -25.69 14.90 -3.00
N THR A 368 -26.61 14.19 -3.65
CA THR A 368 -27.59 14.77 -4.58
C THR A 368 -28.46 15.81 -3.89
N ASN A 369 -28.90 15.54 -2.66
CA ASN A 369 -29.66 16.49 -1.85
C ASN A 369 -28.82 17.74 -1.53
N TRP A 370 -27.57 17.56 -1.11
CA TRP A 370 -26.64 18.65 -0.82
C TRP A 370 -26.32 19.52 -2.05
N VAL A 371 -26.17 18.90 -3.23
CA VAL A 371 -25.97 19.60 -4.52
C VAL A 371 -27.20 20.44 -4.86
N ASN A 372 -28.41 19.87 -4.75
CA ASN A 372 -29.65 20.55 -5.13
C ASN A 372 -30.07 21.70 -4.21
N GLN A 373 -29.50 21.80 -3.01
CA GLN A 373 -29.74 22.91 -2.08
C GLN A 373 -29.11 24.24 -2.54
N ASN A 374 -28.21 24.23 -3.53
CA ASN A 374 -27.52 25.44 -3.97
C ASN A 374 -27.37 25.47 -5.51
N PRO A 375 -27.87 26.51 -6.20
CA PRO A 375 -27.76 26.60 -7.66
C PRO A 375 -26.34 26.52 -8.21
N GLN A 376 -25.34 27.10 -7.53
CA GLN A 376 -23.93 27.06 -7.96
C GLN A 376 -23.34 25.64 -7.81
N ARG A 377 -23.71 24.91 -6.75
CA ARG A 377 -23.31 23.49 -6.61
C ARG A 377 -23.97 22.64 -7.69
N LYS A 378 -25.24 22.91 -8.00
CA LYS A 378 -25.95 22.19 -9.05
C LYS A 378 -25.32 22.41 -10.41
N GLU A 379 -24.95 23.64 -10.75
CA GLU A 379 -24.20 23.95 -11.97
C GLU A 379 -22.85 23.23 -12.03
N LYS A 380 -22.13 23.16 -10.90
CA LYS A 380 -20.80 22.55 -10.86
C LYS A 380 -20.80 21.01 -10.79
N TYR A 381 -21.75 20.42 -10.08
CA TYR A 381 -21.70 19.00 -9.67
C TYR A 381 -22.94 18.18 -10.06
N GLY A 382 -23.97 18.79 -10.64
CA GLY A 382 -25.27 18.16 -10.90
C GLY A 382 -25.18 16.88 -11.72
N ASP A 383 -24.25 16.83 -12.67
CA ASP A 383 -24.13 15.74 -13.63
C ASP A 383 -23.05 14.71 -13.24
N VAL A 384 -22.37 14.89 -12.09
CA VAL A 384 -21.20 14.07 -11.72
C VAL A 384 -21.57 12.58 -11.60
N LEU A 385 -22.67 12.25 -10.93
CA LEU A 385 -23.10 10.85 -10.77
C LEU A 385 -23.52 10.22 -12.10
N GLU A 386 -24.21 10.97 -12.96
CA GLU A 386 -24.60 10.51 -14.29
C GLU A 386 -23.37 10.26 -15.17
N ASN A 387 -22.40 11.17 -15.15
CA ASN A 387 -21.14 11.02 -15.89
C ASN A 387 -20.33 9.81 -15.40
N ILE A 388 -20.24 9.60 -14.09
CA ILE A 388 -19.58 8.42 -13.51
C ILE A 388 -20.29 7.13 -13.95
N GLN A 389 -21.63 7.09 -13.86
CA GLN A 389 -22.40 5.93 -14.32
C GLN A 389 -22.19 5.67 -15.81
N GLY A 390 -22.20 6.73 -16.64
CA GLY A 390 -21.91 6.64 -18.07
C GLY A 390 -20.52 6.08 -18.35
N GLY A 391 -19.52 6.50 -17.58
CA GLY A 391 -18.15 5.97 -17.64
C GLY A 391 -18.09 4.46 -17.37
N TYR A 392 -18.73 3.99 -16.30
CA TYR A 392 -18.79 2.56 -16.00
C TYR A 392 -19.49 1.74 -17.09
N LYS A 393 -20.59 2.25 -17.65
CA LYS A 393 -21.28 1.58 -18.78
C LYS A 393 -20.39 1.45 -20.01
N GLN A 394 -19.51 2.42 -20.27
CA GLN A 394 -18.53 2.32 -21.36
C GLN A 394 -17.44 1.28 -21.05
N LEU A 395 -17.00 1.22 -19.79
CA LEU A 395 -16.01 0.25 -19.33
C LEU A 395 -16.52 -1.21 -19.45
N ASP A 396 -17.77 -1.49 -19.08
CA ASP A 396 -18.36 -2.84 -19.11
C ASP A 396 -18.21 -3.54 -20.47
N GLY A 397 -18.28 -2.78 -21.58
CA GLY A 397 -18.14 -3.33 -22.94
C GLY A 397 -16.71 -3.67 -23.38
N VAL A 398 -15.69 -3.19 -22.65
CA VAL A 398 -14.27 -3.26 -23.09
C VAL A 398 -13.41 -4.04 -22.08
N VAL A 399 -13.79 -4.03 -20.82
CA VAL A 399 -12.95 -4.47 -19.71
C VAL A 399 -12.74 -5.97 -19.67
N SER A 400 -13.77 -6.82 -19.80
CA SER A 400 -13.55 -8.26 -19.76
C SER A 400 -12.65 -8.73 -20.90
N PRO A 401 -12.88 -8.33 -22.18
CA PRO A 401 -11.93 -8.61 -23.26
C PRO A 401 -10.52 -8.07 -22.98
N PHE A 402 -10.41 -6.86 -22.42
CA PHE A 402 -9.12 -6.29 -22.05
C PHE A 402 -8.42 -7.13 -20.98
N TYR A 403 -9.11 -7.57 -19.92
CA TYR A 403 -8.49 -8.42 -18.89
C TYR A 403 -8.08 -9.78 -19.46
N TYR A 404 -8.93 -10.43 -20.26
CA TYR A 404 -8.53 -11.68 -20.92
C TYR A 404 -7.34 -11.49 -21.87
N ALA A 405 -7.27 -10.38 -22.59
CA ALA A 405 -6.13 -10.06 -23.44
C ALA A 405 -4.88 -9.71 -22.61
N ALA A 406 -4.95 -8.71 -21.74
CA ALA A 406 -3.83 -8.18 -20.98
C ALA A 406 -3.28 -9.17 -19.95
N ILE A 407 -4.17 -9.77 -19.13
CA ILE A 407 -3.76 -10.72 -18.11
C ILE A 407 -3.51 -12.10 -18.73
N GLY A 408 -4.38 -12.54 -19.64
CA GLY A 408 -4.22 -13.85 -20.28
C GLY A 408 -3.00 -13.93 -21.19
N SER A 409 -2.63 -12.85 -21.90
CA SER A 409 -1.38 -12.82 -22.68
C SER A 409 -0.15 -12.45 -21.84
N GLY A 410 -0.30 -11.59 -20.82
CA GLY A 410 0.78 -11.20 -19.92
C GLY A 410 1.30 -12.35 -19.05
N ASN A 411 0.43 -13.31 -18.69
CA ASN A 411 0.80 -14.54 -17.98
C ASN A 411 1.34 -15.65 -18.89
N VAL A 412 1.54 -15.37 -20.19
CA VAL A 412 2.15 -16.29 -21.13
C VAL A 412 3.49 -15.71 -21.55
N ASP A 413 4.56 -16.19 -20.91
CA ASP A 413 5.94 -15.70 -21.14
C ASP A 413 6.31 -15.62 -22.62
N LEU A 414 5.84 -16.58 -23.43
CA LEU A 414 6.06 -16.60 -24.87
C LEU A 414 5.48 -15.36 -25.60
N LEU A 415 4.28 -14.92 -25.20
CA LEU A 415 3.64 -13.75 -25.81
C LEU A 415 4.29 -12.46 -25.33
N SER A 416 4.69 -12.40 -24.05
CA SER A 416 5.47 -11.29 -23.50
C SER A 416 6.82 -11.14 -24.23
N MET A 417 7.56 -12.24 -24.38
CA MET A 417 8.82 -12.29 -25.12
C MET A 417 8.64 -11.91 -26.60
N ALA A 418 7.57 -12.39 -27.25
CA ALA A 418 7.27 -12.03 -28.64
C ALA A 418 6.96 -10.53 -28.78
N ALA A 419 6.26 -9.92 -27.82
CA ALA A 419 5.99 -8.49 -27.81
C ALA A 419 7.27 -7.67 -27.62
N MET A 420 8.15 -8.07 -26.68
CA MET A 420 9.47 -7.44 -26.48
C MET A 420 10.34 -7.55 -27.72
N ALA A 421 10.43 -8.73 -28.32
CA ALA A 421 11.19 -8.95 -29.56
C ALA A 421 10.61 -8.13 -30.73
N GLY A 422 9.28 -8.02 -30.82
CA GLY A 422 8.61 -7.21 -31.84
C GLY A 422 8.93 -5.71 -31.76
N GLN A 423 9.17 -5.18 -30.56
CA GLN A 423 9.61 -3.78 -30.38
C GLN A 423 11.05 -3.54 -30.85
N LEU A 424 11.85 -4.60 -30.96
CA LEU A 424 13.22 -4.56 -31.48
C LEU A 424 13.28 -4.72 -33.01
N THR A 425 12.21 -5.21 -33.64
CA THR A 425 12.15 -5.42 -35.11
C THR A 425 12.52 -4.15 -35.91
N PRO A 426 12.02 -2.94 -35.58
CA PRO A 426 12.42 -1.73 -36.30
C PRO A 426 13.92 -1.41 -36.21
N MET A 427 14.62 -1.91 -35.18
CA MET A 427 16.07 -1.72 -35.02
C MET A 427 16.90 -2.69 -35.86
N LEU A 428 16.28 -3.77 -36.37
CA LEU A 428 16.91 -4.74 -37.26
C LEU A 428 16.74 -4.35 -38.74
N ASP A 429 15.75 -3.52 -39.06
CA ASP A 429 15.50 -3.02 -40.41
C ASP A 429 16.40 -1.81 -40.78
N ASP A 430 17.12 -1.24 -39.81
CA ASP A 430 18.08 -0.13 -39.97
C ASP A 430 19.56 -0.60 -40.07
N THR A 431 19.80 -1.91 -40.19
CA THR A 431 21.10 -2.53 -40.54
C THR A 431 21.04 -3.23 -41.89
#